data_AF-A0A6J8ATI5-F1
#
_entry.id   AF-A0A6J8ATI5-F1
#
_cell.length_a   1.000
_cell.length_b   1.000
_cell.length_c   1.000
_cell.angle_alpha   90.00
_cell.angle_beta   90.00
_cell.angle_gamma   90.00
#
_symmetry.space_group_name_H-M   'P 1'
#
loop_
_entity.id
_entity.type
_entity.pdbx_description
1 polymer ?
#
loop_
_entity_poly.entity_id
_entity_poly.type
_entity_poly.pdbx_seq_one_letter_code
_entity_poly.pdbx_strand_id
1 'polypeptide(L)'
;MAFHPQRCTTIHISKKRKPTICDYHLHSHTLESVPGGKYFGLYISKDLSWREHINQTTAKASRSVEFLRRNLRSGPQEIKSHVVEVPVHHLFNHHNTKTRGFVSNNIRQIRAKLDCFKYSFIPATIISWNNIPPDIRATPSVEHFRHAIQDVSVSTLLHI
;
A
#
# COMPACT_ATOMS: atom_id res chain seq x y z
N MET A 1 -8.38 7.63 34.83
CA MET A 1 -7.77 8.40 33.73
C MET A 1 -8.71 9.55 33.39
N ALA A 2 -8.24 10.80 33.40
CA ALA A 2 -9.07 11.97 33.05
C ALA A 2 -8.84 12.35 31.58
N PHE A 3 -9.92 12.63 30.85
CA PHE A 3 -9.86 13.15 29.48
C PHE A 3 -9.49 14.63 29.49
N HIS A 4 -8.79 15.10 28.45
CA HIS A 4 -8.36 16.50 28.30
C HIS A 4 -9.19 17.20 27.21
N PRO A 5 -10.32 17.87 27.55
CA PRO A 5 -11.32 18.28 26.56
C PRO A 5 -10.80 19.27 25.52
N GLN A 6 -9.83 20.11 25.88
CA GLN A 6 -9.23 21.11 24.98
C GLN A 6 -8.46 20.50 23.80
N ARG A 7 -8.12 19.20 23.85
CA ARG A 7 -7.46 18.48 22.74
C ARG A 7 -8.43 17.61 21.94
N CYS A 8 -9.68 17.52 22.39
CA CYS A 8 -10.72 16.75 21.74
C CYS A 8 -11.42 17.63 20.71
N THR A 9 -11.52 17.12 19.48
CA THR A 9 -12.27 17.75 18.41
C THR A 9 -13.34 16.79 17.92
N THR A 10 -14.39 17.32 17.31
CA THR A 10 -15.48 16.53 16.75
C THR A 10 -15.44 16.62 15.23
N ILE A 11 -15.64 15.49 14.56
CA ILE A 11 -15.79 15.42 13.10
C ILE A 11 -17.20 14.94 12.80
N HIS A 12 -18.02 15.78 12.16
CA HIS A 12 -19.36 15.39 11.73
C HIS A 12 -19.31 14.64 10.41
N ILE A 13 -19.31 13.31 10.48
CA ILE A 13 -19.21 12.47 9.29
C ILE A 13 -20.59 12.30 8.63
N SER A 14 -20.75 12.80 7.40
CA SER A 14 -21.98 12.64 6.63
C SER A 14 -21.77 12.92 5.15
N LYS A 15 -22.53 12.21 4.30
CA LYS A 15 -22.62 12.47 2.86
C LYS A 15 -23.88 13.25 2.46
N LYS A 16 -24.74 13.62 3.42
CA LYS A 16 -25.98 14.35 3.16
C LYS A 16 -25.66 15.79 2.75
N ARG A 17 -26.41 16.34 1.78
CA ARG A 17 -26.30 17.76 1.38
C ARG A 17 -26.59 18.73 2.53
N LYS A 18 -27.50 18.36 3.41
CA LYS A 18 -27.83 19.07 4.65
C LYS A 18 -27.62 18.12 5.83
N PRO A 19 -26.39 18.04 6.37
CA PRO A 19 -26.10 17.18 7.51
C PRO A 19 -26.68 17.78 8.80
N THR A 20 -27.10 16.92 9.72
CA THR A 20 -27.46 17.34 11.08
C THR A 20 -26.18 17.63 11.85
N ILE A 21 -26.02 18.88 12.28
CA ILE A 21 -24.89 19.34 13.09
C ILE A 21 -25.40 19.49 14.52
N CYS A 22 -24.59 19.04 15.49
CA CYS A 22 -24.92 19.11 16.91
C CYS A 22 -23.66 19.36 17.73
N ASP A 23 -23.73 20.23 18.71
CA ASP A 23 -22.57 20.53 19.54
C ASP A 23 -22.34 19.42 20.56
N TYR A 24 -21.14 18.85 20.52
CA TYR A 24 -20.74 17.80 21.46
C TYR A 24 -20.10 18.44 22.68
N HIS A 25 -20.65 18.12 23.84
CA HIS A 25 -20.15 18.60 25.13
C HIS A 25 -19.43 17.44 25.81
N LEU A 26 -18.16 17.64 26.14
CA LEU A 26 -17.38 16.69 26.93
C LEU A 26 -17.08 17.35 28.27
N HIS A 27 -17.77 16.90 29.33
CA HIS A 27 -17.91 17.66 30.57
C HIS A 27 -18.52 19.04 30.28
N SER A 28 -18.02 20.10 30.89
CA SER A 28 -18.48 21.48 30.67
C SER A 28 -17.77 22.17 29.49
N HIS A 29 -17.22 21.42 28.53
CA HIS A 29 -16.50 21.96 27.39
C HIS A 29 -17.16 21.56 26.07
N THR A 30 -17.54 22.54 25.27
CA THR A 30 -18.03 22.34 23.90
C THR A 30 -16.86 22.02 22.99
N LEU A 31 -16.90 20.88 22.31
CA LEU A 31 -15.83 20.43 21.42
C LEU A 31 -15.87 21.18 20.10
N GLU A 32 -14.70 21.59 19.60
CA GLU A 32 -14.57 22.24 18.30
C GLU A 32 -14.88 21.25 17.17
N SER A 33 -15.78 21.66 16.26
CA SER A 33 -16.10 20.90 15.05
C SER A 33 -15.08 21.19 13.95
N VAL A 34 -14.39 20.15 13.49
CA VAL A 34 -13.39 20.23 12.41
C VAL A 34 -13.82 19.42 11.18
N PRO A 35 -13.46 19.86 9.95
CA PRO A 35 -13.87 19.18 8.72
C PRO A 35 -13.16 17.85 8.47
N GLY A 36 -12.10 17.58 9.21
CA GLY A 36 -11.33 16.34 9.12
C GLY A 36 -10.11 16.41 10.02
N GLY A 37 -9.57 15.25 10.36
CA GLY A 37 -8.48 15.15 11.32
C GLY A 37 -7.68 13.88 11.15
N LYS A 38 -6.45 13.91 11.67
CA LYS A 38 -5.58 12.74 11.66
C LYS A 38 -5.91 11.84 12.84
N TYR A 39 -6.20 10.57 12.55
CA TYR A 39 -6.50 9.55 13.55
C TYR A 39 -5.80 8.24 13.17
N PHE A 40 -4.99 7.69 14.09
CA PHE A 40 -4.13 6.51 13.86
C PHE A 40 -3.29 6.55 12.57
N GLY A 41 -2.82 7.73 12.16
CA GLY A 41 -2.01 7.88 10.95
C GLY A 41 -2.80 8.03 9.65
N LEU A 42 -4.13 7.86 9.70
CA LEU A 42 -5.04 8.13 8.58
C LEU A 42 -5.63 9.53 8.71
N TYR A 43 -5.95 10.15 7.58
CA TYR A 43 -6.72 11.40 7.59
C TYR A 43 -8.19 11.06 7.34
N ILE A 44 -9.04 11.35 8.33
CA ILE A 44 -10.49 11.10 8.25
C ILE A 44 -11.18 12.43 7.95
N SER A 45 -11.82 12.51 6.79
CA SER A 45 -12.62 13.66 6.35
C SER A 45 -14.09 13.52 6.77
N LYS A 46 -14.79 14.65 6.95
CA LYS A 46 -16.23 14.72 7.21
C LYS A 46 -17.09 14.04 6.13
N ASP A 47 -16.61 13.94 4.90
CA ASP A 47 -17.31 13.29 3.77
C ASP A 47 -16.82 11.85 3.50
N LEU A 48 -15.89 11.34 4.33
CA LEU A 48 -15.15 10.09 4.11
C LEU A 48 -14.40 10.03 2.77
N SER A 49 -14.10 11.18 2.17
CA SER A 49 -13.24 11.23 0.99
C SER A 49 -11.80 10.88 1.36
N TRP A 50 -11.23 9.93 0.63
CA TRP A 50 -9.82 9.55 0.77
C TRP A 50 -8.86 10.53 0.10
N ARG A 51 -9.36 11.53 -0.63
CA ARG A 51 -8.52 12.47 -1.43
C ARG A 51 -7.45 13.13 -0.59
N GLU A 52 -7.82 13.67 0.57
CA GLU A 52 -6.86 14.39 1.43
C GLU A 52 -5.80 13.44 2.00
N HIS A 53 -6.21 12.24 2.43
CA HIS A 53 -5.28 11.22 2.89
C HIS A 53 -4.29 10.78 1.80
N ILE A 54 -4.80 10.54 0.58
CA ILE A 54 -3.99 10.18 -0.58
C ILE A 54 -3.00 11.30 -0.89
N ASN A 55 -3.47 12.55 -0.94
CA ASN A 55 -2.60 13.70 -1.20
C ASN A 55 -1.49 13.82 -0.16
N GLN A 56 -1.80 13.69 1.13
CA GLN A 56 -0.80 13.74 2.20
C GLN A 56 0.20 12.58 2.11
N THR A 57 -0.27 11.38 1.79
CA THR A 57 0.57 10.17 1.67
C THR A 57 1.49 10.27 0.45
N THR A 58 0.96 10.66 -0.70
CA THR A 58 1.72 10.91 -1.91
C THR A 58 2.73 12.03 -1.69
N ALA A 59 2.34 13.14 -1.07
CA ALA A 59 3.26 14.23 -0.76
C ALA A 59 4.40 13.77 0.16
N LYS A 60 4.10 12.94 1.18
CA LYS A 60 5.12 12.35 2.05
C LYS A 60 6.10 11.46 1.27
N ALA A 61 5.60 10.59 0.40
CA ALA A 61 6.44 9.74 -0.45
C ALA A 61 7.29 10.57 -1.42
N SER A 62 6.68 11.54 -2.09
CA SER A 62 7.38 12.45 -3.02
C SER A 62 8.49 13.22 -2.33
N ARG A 63 8.30 13.68 -1.08
CA ARG A 63 9.36 14.35 -0.31
C ARG A 63 10.55 13.43 -0.07
N SER A 64 10.31 12.16 0.27
CA SER A 64 11.40 11.17 0.44
C SER A 64 12.14 10.92 -0.86
N VAL A 65 11.43 10.75 -1.98
CA VAL A 65 12.04 10.59 -3.30
C VAL A 65 12.86 11.81 -3.69
N GLU A 66 12.30 13.01 -3.48
CA GLU A 66 12.93 14.27 -3.85
C GLU A 66 14.18 14.54 -3.00
N PHE A 67 14.14 14.21 -1.70
CA PHE A 67 15.32 14.21 -0.84
C PHE A 67 16.43 13.34 -1.43
N LEU A 68 16.11 12.11 -1.83
CA LEU A 68 17.08 11.20 -2.43
C LEU A 68 17.63 11.73 -3.76
N ARG A 69 16.75 12.23 -4.64
CA ARG A 69 17.15 12.83 -5.93
C ARG A 69 18.09 14.02 -5.77
N ARG A 70 17.84 14.90 -4.80
CA ARG A 70 18.68 16.08 -4.54
C ARG A 70 20.05 15.69 -4.00
N ASN A 71 20.09 14.76 -3.05
CA ASN A 71 21.34 14.35 -2.41
C ASN A 71 22.20 13.44 -3.30
N LEU A 72 21.58 12.67 -4.19
CA LEU A 72 22.27 11.72 -5.07
C LEU A 72 22.44 12.25 -6.50
N ARG A 73 22.17 13.53 -6.76
CA ARG A 73 22.21 14.12 -8.09
C ARG A 73 23.56 13.92 -8.78
N SER A 74 24.64 14.14 -8.06
CA SER A 74 26.03 13.98 -8.50
C SER A 74 26.67 12.63 -8.10
N GLY A 75 25.90 11.70 -7.52
CA GLY A 75 26.41 10.41 -7.06
C GLY A 75 26.77 9.45 -8.21
N PRO A 76 27.64 8.45 -7.96
CA PRO A 76 27.94 7.36 -8.90
C PRO A 76 26.68 6.66 -9.43
N GLN A 77 26.70 6.22 -10.69
CA GLN A 77 25.57 5.56 -11.37
C GLN A 77 25.09 4.31 -10.60
N GLU A 78 26.02 3.57 -9.99
CA GLU A 78 25.75 2.39 -9.17
C GLU A 78 24.83 2.73 -7.99
N ILE A 79 25.16 3.78 -7.22
CA ILE A 79 24.36 4.21 -6.05
C ILE A 79 22.97 4.70 -6.48
N LYS A 80 22.85 5.34 -7.66
CA LYS A 80 21.57 5.78 -8.20
C LYS A 80 20.64 4.63 -8.58
N SER A 81 21.21 3.54 -9.11
CA SER A 81 20.43 2.35 -9.50
C SER A 81 19.77 1.67 -8.29
N HIS A 82 20.48 1.56 -7.18
CA HIS A 82 19.98 0.94 -5.94
C HIS A 82 18.92 1.74 -5.17
N VAL A 83 18.65 2.99 -5.55
CA VAL A 83 17.74 3.88 -4.82
C VAL A 83 16.36 4.00 -5.48
N VAL A 84 16.29 3.82 -6.80
CA VAL A 84 15.02 3.74 -7.55
C VAL A 84 14.40 2.35 -7.41
N GLU A 85 15.24 1.33 -7.27
CA GLU A 85 14.85 -0.02 -6.90
C GLU A 85 14.57 -0.05 -5.40
N VAL A 86 13.30 0.07 -5.00
CA VAL A 86 12.87 -0.36 -3.66
C VAL A 86 13.56 -1.70 -3.39
N PRO A 87 14.39 -1.87 -2.33
CA PRO A 87 15.24 -3.05 -2.17
C PRO A 87 14.40 -4.32 -2.27
N VAL A 88 14.41 -4.91 -3.46
CA VAL A 88 13.52 -6.00 -3.86
C VAL A 88 13.79 -7.21 -2.97
N HIS A 89 15.05 -7.38 -2.59
CA HIS A 89 15.53 -8.36 -1.61
C HIS A 89 14.77 -8.36 -0.27
N HIS A 90 14.33 -7.20 0.25
CA HIS A 90 13.57 -7.16 1.51
C HIS A 90 12.09 -7.52 1.32
N LEU A 91 11.57 -7.35 0.11
CA LEU A 91 10.18 -7.66 -0.23
C LEU A 91 10.02 -9.13 -0.67
N PHE A 92 11.06 -9.72 -1.25
CA PHE A 92 11.05 -11.07 -1.79
C PHE A 92 12.17 -11.90 -1.14
N ASN A 93 11.91 -12.41 0.06
CA ASN A 93 12.77 -13.42 0.67
C ASN A 93 12.74 -14.69 -0.19
N HIS A 94 13.83 -14.98 -0.90
CA HIS A 94 14.00 -16.26 -1.59
C HIS A 94 14.00 -17.42 -0.57
N HIS A 95 13.50 -18.58 -1.00
CA HIS A 95 13.43 -19.78 -0.15
C HIS A 95 14.83 -20.18 0.34
N ASN A 96 15.10 -20.04 1.64
CA ASN A 96 16.31 -20.60 2.26
C ASN A 96 16.07 -22.01 2.84
N THR A 97 14.86 -22.57 2.65
CA THR A 97 14.46 -23.87 3.19
C THR A 97 13.62 -24.61 2.16
N LYS A 98 14.06 -25.81 1.78
CA LYS A 98 13.32 -26.72 0.89
C LYS A 98 12.08 -27.22 1.63
N THR A 99 10.93 -26.61 1.40
CA THR A 99 9.63 -27.13 1.87
C THR A 99 9.09 -28.16 0.87
N ARG A 100 8.14 -29.00 1.31
CA ARG A 100 7.55 -30.07 0.45
C ARG A 100 6.89 -29.58 -0.85
N GLY A 101 6.60 -28.28 -0.96
CA GLY A 101 6.04 -27.65 -2.17
C GLY A 101 7.03 -26.72 -2.90
N PHE A 102 8.34 -26.88 -2.67
CA PHE A 102 9.36 -26.08 -3.34
C PHE A 102 9.45 -26.46 -4.82
N VAL A 103 9.03 -25.55 -5.69
CA VAL A 103 9.32 -25.57 -7.13
C VAL A 103 10.36 -24.50 -7.41
N SER A 104 11.37 -24.83 -8.22
CA SER A 104 12.36 -23.85 -8.69
C SER A 104 11.63 -22.64 -9.30
N ASN A 105 12.11 -21.42 -9.01
CA ASN A 105 11.53 -20.14 -9.45
C ASN A 105 10.18 -19.71 -8.83
N ASN A 106 9.67 -20.41 -7.81
CA ASN A 106 8.56 -19.86 -7.00
C ASN A 106 9.06 -18.77 -6.06
N ILE A 107 8.32 -17.66 -5.99
CA ILE A 107 8.52 -16.58 -5.03
C ILE A 107 7.80 -16.94 -3.72
N ARG A 108 8.42 -16.68 -2.57
CA ARG A 108 7.78 -16.94 -1.27
C ARG A 108 6.52 -16.11 -1.11
N GLN A 109 5.37 -16.76 -0.97
CA GLN A 109 4.10 -16.10 -0.65
C GLN A 109 4.19 -15.41 0.72
N ILE A 110 3.80 -14.13 0.77
CA ILE A 110 3.71 -13.36 2.00
C ILE A 110 2.49 -13.84 2.79
N ARG A 111 2.69 -14.20 4.06
CA ARG A 111 1.58 -14.60 4.92
C ARG A 111 0.73 -13.39 5.26
N ALA A 112 -0.49 -13.35 4.74
CA ALA A 112 -1.49 -12.33 5.08
C ALA A 112 -2.48 -12.88 6.11
N LYS A 113 -2.70 -12.13 7.21
CA LYS A 113 -3.74 -12.43 8.21
C LYS A 113 -5.08 -11.76 7.90
N LEU A 114 -5.05 -10.69 7.12
CA LEU A 114 -6.23 -9.87 6.78
C LEU A 114 -6.47 -9.95 5.27
N ASP A 115 -7.74 -10.04 4.86
CA ASP A 115 -8.11 -10.06 3.45
C ASP A 115 -7.67 -8.81 2.70
N CYS A 116 -7.79 -7.62 3.33
CA CYS A 116 -7.33 -6.37 2.72
C CYS A 116 -5.83 -6.38 2.41
N PHE A 117 -5.02 -7.08 3.20
CA PHE A 117 -3.60 -7.25 2.92
C PHE A 117 -3.35 -8.40 1.94
N LYS A 118 -4.08 -9.52 2.05
CA LYS A 118 -4.02 -10.66 1.13
C LYS A 118 -4.27 -10.24 -0.32
N TYR A 119 -5.26 -9.39 -0.54
CA TYR A 119 -5.64 -8.87 -1.86
C TYR A 119 -4.96 -7.53 -2.20
N SER A 120 -4.00 -7.08 -1.39
CA SER A 120 -3.16 -5.93 -1.75
C SER A 120 -2.14 -6.32 -2.83
N PHE A 121 -1.58 -5.31 -3.49
CA PHE A 121 -0.75 -5.47 -4.70
C PHE A 121 0.34 -6.53 -4.55
N ILE A 122 1.16 -6.50 -3.49
CA ILE A 122 2.32 -7.39 -3.39
C ILE A 122 1.93 -8.85 -3.11
N PRO A 123 1.15 -9.19 -2.06
CA PRO A 123 0.76 -10.58 -1.81
C PRO A 123 -0.04 -11.20 -2.95
N ALA A 124 -0.94 -10.42 -3.58
CA ALA A 124 -1.70 -10.88 -4.74
C ALA A 124 -0.80 -11.17 -5.95
N THR A 125 0.12 -10.26 -6.29
CA THR A 125 1.03 -10.43 -7.43
C THR A 125 1.94 -11.64 -7.27
N ILE A 126 2.40 -11.95 -6.05
CA ILE A 126 3.22 -13.15 -5.81
C ILE A 126 2.43 -14.44 -6.08
N ILE A 127 1.16 -14.48 -5.67
CA ILE A 127 0.28 -15.62 -5.93
C ILE A 127 0.08 -15.77 -7.44
N SER A 128 -0.31 -14.68 -8.12
CA SER A 128 -0.50 -14.69 -9.57
C SER A 128 0.77 -15.09 -10.32
N TRP A 129 1.94 -14.58 -9.92
CA TRP A 129 3.23 -14.95 -10.50
C TRP A 129 3.51 -16.45 -10.38
N ASN A 130 3.32 -17.03 -9.19
CA ASN A 130 3.58 -18.45 -8.97
C ASN A 130 2.63 -19.39 -9.72
N ASN A 131 1.43 -18.91 -10.06
CA ASN A 131 0.46 -19.66 -10.86
C ASN A 131 0.77 -19.65 -12.37
N ILE A 132 1.70 -18.80 -12.83
CA ILE A 132 2.13 -18.80 -14.22
C ILE A 132 2.91 -20.11 -14.50
N PRO A 133 2.65 -20.77 -15.66
CA PRO A 133 3.44 -21.92 -16.09
C PRO A 133 4.95 -21.66 -16.01
N PRO A 134 5.75 -22.62 -15.52
CA PRO A 134 7.18 -22.44 -15.33
C PRO A 134 7.91 -22.11 -16.64
N ASP A 135 7.43 -22.63 -17.77
CA ASP A 135 8.01 -22.38 -19.10
C ASP A 135 7.90 -20.90 -19.50
N ILE A 136 6.76 -20.27 -19.19
CA ILE A 136 6.54 -18.84 -19.43
C ILE A 136 7.37 -18.03 -18.45
N ARG A 137 7.49 -18.43 -17.18
CA ARG A 137 8.33 -17.71 -16.20
C ARG A 137 9.82 -17.75 -16.52
N ALA A 138 10.29 -18.81 -17.18
CA ALA A 138 11.69 -18.99 -17.53
C ALA A 138 12.12 -18.26 -18.82
N THR A 139 11.21 -17.56 -19.50
CA THR A 139 11.55 -16.85 -20.73
C THR A 139 12.57 -15.73 -20.47
N PRO A 140 13.71 -15.68 -21.18
CA PRO A 140 14.75 -14.68 -20.95
C PRO A 140 14.44 -13.31 -21.57
N SER A 141 13.47 -13.21 -22.48
CA SER A 141 13.06 -11.96 -23.15
C SER A 141 11.70 -11.49 -22.66
N VAL A 142 11.62 -10.19 -22.37
CA VAL A 142 10.40 -9.52 -21.88
C VAL A 142 9.31 -9.53 -22.94
N GLU A 143 9.68 -9.40 -24.20
CA GLU A 143 8.78 -9.39 -25.35
C GLU A 143 8.10 -10.76 -25.51
N HIS A 144 8.89 -11.84 -25.44
CA HIS A 144 8.37 -13.20 -25.50
C HIS A 144 7.47 -13.52 -24.31
N PHE A 145 7.83 -13.07 -23.12
CA PHE A 145 6.99 -13.19 -21.93
C PHE A 145 5.63 -12.50 -22.11
N ARG A 146 5.63 -11.27 -22.65
CA ARG A 146 4.40 -10.49 -22.89
C ARG A 146 3.46 -11.16 -23.88
N HIS A 147 3.99 -11.78 -24.92
CA HIS A 147 3.17 -12.55 -25.87
C HIS A 147 2.63 -13.82 -25.22
N ALA A 148 3.49 -14.60 -24.56
CA ALA A 148 3.09 -15.86 -23.94
C ALA A 148 2.06 -15.70 -22.81
N ILE A 149 2.08 -14.58 -22.08
CA ILE A 149 1.14 -14.34 -20.97
C ILE A 149 -0.26 -13.91 -21.45
N GLN A 150 -0.40 -13.41 -22.69
CA GLN A 150 -1.71 -13.07 -23.26
C GLN A 150 -2.58 -14.32 -23.47
N ASP A 151 -1.96 -15.47 -23.69
CA ASP A 151 -2.65 -16.74 -23.90
C ASP A 151 -3.05 -17.44 -22.59
N VAL A 152 -2.60 -16.92 -21.43
CA VAL A 152 -2.92 -17.50 -20.11
C VAL A 152 -4.30 -17.01 -19.65
N SER A 153 -5.19 -17.94 -19.32
CA SER A 153 -6.52 -17.59 -18.82
C SER A 153 -6.44 -16.82 -17.50
N VAL A 154 -7.31 -15.82 -17.34
CA VAL A 154 -7.41 -15.01 -16.10
C VAL A 154 -7.77 -15.87 -14.88
N SER A 155 -8.54 -16.95 -15.07
CA SER A 155 -8.90 -17.90 -14.00
C SER A 155 -7.69 -18.64 -13.41
N THR A 156 -6.61 -18.75 -14.18
CA THR A 156 -5.35 -19.34 -13.72
C THR A 156 -4.58 -18.35 -12.82
N LEU A 157 -4.71 -17.05 -13.06
CA LEU A 157 -3.97 -15.98 -12.37
C LEU A 157 -4.63 -15.52 -11.07
N LEU A 158 -5.94 -15.68 -10.96
CA LEU A 158 -6.74 -15.34 -9.79
C LEU A 158 -7.47 -16.60 -9.33
N HIS A 159 -7.11 -17.15 -8.17
CA HIS A 159 -7.94 -18.12 -7.48
C HIS A 159 -9.20 -17.41 -6.96
N ILE A 160 -10.15 -17.17 -7.87
CA ILE A 160 -11.55 -16.87 -7.60
C ILE A 160 -12.35 -18.06 -8.08
#